data_AF-A0A2R5FCF7-F1
#
_entry.id   AF-A0A2R5FCF7-F1
#
_cell.length_a   1.000
_cell.length_b   1.000
_cell.length_c   1.000
_cell.angle_alpha   90.00
_cell.angle_beta   90.00
_cell.angle_gamma   90.00
#
_symmetry.space_group_name_H-M   'P 1'
#
loop_
_entity.id
_entity.type
_entity.pdbx_description
1 polymer ?
#
loop_
_entity_poly.entity_id
_entity_poly.type
_entity_poly.pdbx_seq_one_letter_code
_entity_poly.pdbx_strand_id
1 'polypeptide(L)'
;MQATDKQAFNPSLRKFGDYLSARNFIIEAREGFFFAIRAHLRPDERSDAKNLSDPLWDSPARKIADEDWIANPARGYLTIRENLASGRSFRLSILQMGKVLRVGVRVPKTLALMQSQVGARISSTFPGQQPIQMQMSTGEVLFDWNFDVPDLYDSALTMETAIYQVGHLFENALQTILTQKQD
;
A
#
# COMPACT_ATOMS: atom_id res chain seq x y z
N MET A 1 32.27 -27.23 -1.03
CA MET A 1 31.11 -26.34 -0.82
C MET A 1 30.07 -26.71 -1.85
N GLN A 2 29.04 -27.46 -1.45
CA GLN A 2 27.92 -27.78 -2.32
C GLN A 2 26.97 -26.58 -2.34
N ALA A 3 26.66 -26.09 -3.53
CA ALA A 3 25.57 -25.15 -3.73
C ALA A 3 24.27 -25.88 -3.35
N THR A 4 23.61 -25.43 -2.29
CA THR A 4 22.21 -25.76 -2.04
C THR A 4 21.39 -25.24 -3.21
N ASP A 5 20.92 -26.16 -4.04
CA ASP A 5 19.89 -25.91 -5.03
C ASP A 5 18.72 -25.19 -4.34
N LYS A 6 18.55 -23.91 -4.67
CA LYS A 6 17.32 -23.18 -4.35
C LYS A 6 16.22 -23.85 -5.16
N GLN A 7 15.45 -24.70 -4.48
CA GLN A 7 14.32 -25.40 -5.05
C GLN A 7 13.32 -24.34 -5.55
N ALA A 8 13.28 -24.14 -6.86
CA ALA A 8 12.29 -23.27 -7.49
C ALA A 8 10.89 -23.77 -7.10
N PHE A 9 10.00 -22.84 -6.73
CA PHE A 9 8.61 -23.13 -6.38
C PHE A 9 7.91 -23.81 -7.56
N ASN A 10 7.86 -25.14 -7.54
CA ASN A 10 7.13 -25.94 -8.50
C ASN A 10 6.18 -26.87 -7.74
N PRO A 11 5.08 -26.33 -7.17
CA PRO A 11 4.09 -27.19 -6.57
C PRO A 11 3.42 -27.93 -7.72
N SER A 12 3.79 -29.18 -7.94
CA SER A 12 2.88 -30.10 -8.58
C SER A 12 1.69 -30.23 -7.62
N LEU A 13 0.68 -29.36 -7.76
CA LEU A 13 -0.56 -29.30 -6.99
C LEU A 13 -1.46 -30.52 -7.28
N ARG A 14 -0.88 -31.73 -7.20
CA ARG A 14 -1.53 -32.99 -7.55
C ARG A 14 -2.26 -33.60 -6.36
N LYS A 15 -1.95 -33.17 -5.12
CA LYS A 15 -2.56 -33.65 -3.89
C LYS A 15 -3.09 -32.49 -3.05
N PHE A 16 -4.19 -32.74 -2.35
CA PHE A 16 -4.85 -31.75 -1.48
C PHE A 16 -3.94 -31.28 -0.33
N GLY A 17 -3.13 -32.17 0.24
CA GLY A 17 -2.16 -31.81 1.28
C GLY A 17 -1.13 -30.79 0.82
N ASP A 18 -0.57 -30.98 -0.37
CA ASP A 18 0.43 -30.06 -0.96
C ASP A 18 -0.19 -28.68 -1.24
N TYR A 19 -1.46 -28.66 -1.68
CA TYR A 19 -2.22 -27.43 -1.85
C TYR A 19 -2.45 -26.68 -0.53
N LEU A 20 -2.84 -27.38 0.55
CA LEU A 20 -3.06 -26.75 1.86
C LEU A 20 -1.76 -26.18 2.44
N SER A 21 -0.65 -26.91 2.33
CA SER A 21 0.66 -26.44 2.78
C SER A 21 1.11 -25.20 2.01
N ALA A 22 0.99 -25.21 0.68
CA ALA A 22 1.31 -24.04 -0.16
C ALA A 22 0.42 -22.84 0.18
N ARG A 23 -0.87 -23.08 0.46
CA ARG A 23 -1.80 -22.03 0.88
C ARG A 23 -1.39 -21.41 2.23
N ASN A 24 -1.03 -22.22 3.22
CA ASN A 24 -0.64 -21.72 4.54
C ASN A 24 0.65 -20.88 4.44
N PHE A 25 1.64 -21.36 3.68
CA PHE A 25 2.86 -20.60 3.41
C PHE A 25 2.57 -19.22 2.80
N ILE A 26 1.68 -19.14 1.80
CA ILE A 26 1.31 -17.86 1.17
C ILE A 26 0.63 -16.92 2.18
N ILE A 27 -0.20 -17.45 3.08
CA ILE A 27 -0.88 -16.67 4.11
C ILE A 27 0.14 -16.07 5.08
N GLU A 28 1.07 -16.87 5.56
CA GLU A 28 2.15 -16.42 6.46
C GLU A 28 3.04 -15.39 5.79
N ALA A 29 3.42 -15.60 4.51
CA ALA A 29 4.21 -14.63 3.75
C ALA A 29 3.48 -13.29 3.58
N ARG A 30 2.16 -13.32 3.36
CA ARG A 30 1.32 -12.11 3.32
C ARG A 30 1.23 -11.41 4.68
N GLU A 31 1.14 -12.17 5.77
CA GLU A 31 1.19 -11.61 7.13
C GLU A 31 2.51 -10.87 7.37
N GLY A 32 3.64 -11.49 7.02
CA GLY A 32 4.95 -10.86 7.09
C GLY A 32 5.05 -9.58 6.25
N PHE A 33 4.58 -9.62 5.01
CA PHE A 33 4.54 -8.45 4.14
C PHE A 33 3.67 -7.32 4.70
N PHE A 34 2.46 -7.63 5.19
CA PHE A 34 1.57 -6.64 5.79
C PHE A 34 2.13 -6.05 7.08
N PHE A 35 2.81 -6.88 7.88
CA PHE A 35 3.53 -6.41 9.04
C PHE A 35 4.65 -5.43 8.64
N ALA A 36 5.43 -5.75 7.60
CA ALA A 36 6.47 -4.86 7.09
C ALA A 36 5.91 -3.54 6.57
N ILE A 37 4.78 -3.55 5.85
CA ILE A 37 4.07 -2.31 5.44
C ILE A 37 3.67 -1.49 6.66
N ARG A 38 3.08 -2.14 7.69
CA ARG A 38 2.68 -1.46 8.93
C ARG A 38 3.87 -0.82 9.64
N ALA A 39 4.99 -1.54 9.74
CA ALA A 39 6.22 -1.03 10.33
C ALA A 39 6.78 0.16 9.53
N HIS A 40 6.75 0.08 8.20
CA HIS A 40 7.23 1.16 7.33
C HIS A 40 6.36 2.42 7.40
N LEU A 41 5.03 2.25 7.46
CA LEU A 41 4.05 3.34 7.48
C LEU A 41 3.74 3.89 8.87
N ARG A 42 4.30 3.31 9.94
CA ARG A 42 4.31 3.91 11.28
C ARG A 42 5.60 4.70 11.42
N PRO A 43 5.59 6.02 11.23
CA PRO A 43 6.72 6.82 11.61
C PRO A 43 6.69 6.92 13.14
N ASP A 44 7.36 5.99 13.82
CA ASP A 44 7.97 6.37 15.08
C ASP A 44 8.89 7.55 14.75
N GLU A 45 8.75 8.65 15.50
CA GLU A 45 9.32 9.98 15.25
C GLU A 45 10.58 9.94 14.38
N ARG A 46 10.40 10.18 13.07
CA ARG A 46 11.51 10.27 12.13
C ARG A 46 12.33 11.51 12.49
N SER A 47 13.36 11.33 13.29
CA SER A 47 14.23 12.42 13.75
C SER A 47 14.84 13.21 12.59
N ASP A 48 14.97 12.57 11.41
CA ASP A 48 15.42 13.17 10.17
C ASP A 48 14.32 13.99 9.45
N ALA A 49 13.04 13.64 9.57
CA ALA A 49 11.94 14.35 8.90
C ALA A 49 11.81 15.81 9.37
N LYS A 50 12.08 16.08 10.65
CA LYS A 50 12.17 17.44 11.19
C LYS A 50 13.31 18.23 10.55
N ASN A 51 14.46 17.60 10.33
CA ASN A 51 15.62 18.23 9.69
C ASN A 51 15.42 18.44 8.19
N LEU A 52 14.56 17.64 7.56
CA LEU A 52 14.16 17.75 6.16
C LEU A 52 13.00 18.73 5.93
N SER A 53 12.53 19.41 6.99
CA SER A 53 11.38 20.34 6.94
C SER A 53 10.13 19.71 6.32
N ASP A 54 9.90 18.41 6.57
CA ASP A 54 8.69 17.74 6.10
C ASP A 54 7.47 18.42 6.74
N PRO A 55 6.57 19.08 5.97
CA PRO A 55 5.44 19.82 6.52
C PRO A 55 4.45 18.93 7.28
N LEU A 56 4.53 17.62 7.08
CA LEU A 56 3.68 16.65 7.75
C LEU A 56 4.37 15.94 8.91
N TRP A 57 5.61 16.28 9.28
CA TRP A 57 6.40 15.51 10.26
C TRP A 57 5.65 15.26 11.58
N ASP A 58 4.92 16.27 12.07
CA ASP A 58 4.10 16.24 13.28
C ASP A 58 2.61 15.96 13.04
N SER A 59 2.22 15.68 11.79
CA SER A 59 0.82 15.56 11.43
C SER A 59 0.18 14.34 12.13
N PRO A 60 -0.90 14.51 12.91
CA PRO A 60 -1.60 13.40 13.54
C PRO A 60 -2.15 12.41 12.51
N ALA A 61 -2.35 12.83 11.26
CA ALA A 61 -2.78 11.99 10.16
C ALA A 61 -1.79 10.85 9.82
N ARG A 62 -0.50 11.01 10.18
CA ARG A 62 0.55 9.97 10.06
C ARG A 62 0.39 8.85 11.09
N LYS A 63 -0.23 9.13 12.24
CA LYS A 63 -0.45 8.14 13.29
C LYS A 63 -1.65 7.28 12.87
N ILE A 64 -1.39 6.02 12.52
CA ILE A 64 -2.43 5.07 12.09
C ILE A 64 -2.70 4.13 13.26
N ALA A 65 -3.84 4.31 13.91
CA ALA A 65 -4.28 3.48 15.02
C ALA A 65 -4.52 2.03 14.56
N ASP A 66 -4.40 1.06 15.47
CA ASP A 66 -4.50 -0.38 15.14
C ASP A 66 -5.84 -0.72 14.47
N GLU A 67 -6.93 -0.09 14.91
CA GLU A 67 -8.29 -0.26 14.38
C GLU A 67 -8.48 0.26 12.95
N ASP A 68 -7.62 1.16 12.48
CA ASP A 68 -7.66 1.68 11.11
C ASP A 68 -7.07 0.67 10.10
N TRP A 69 -6.35 -0.37 10.57
CA TRP A 69 -5.76 -1.40 9.75
C TRP A 69 -6.68 -2.61 9.59
N ILE A 70 -7.25 -2.78 8.40
CA ILE A 70 -8.07 -3.96 8.08
C ILE A 70 -7.27 -4.89 7.17
N ALA A 71 -6.86 -6.05 7.71
CA ALA A 71 -6.08 -7.04 6.97
C ALA A 71 -6.83 -8.36 6.81
N ASN A 72 -6.62 -9.02 5.68
CA ASN A 72 -7.04 -10.39 5.44
C ASN A 72 -5.99 -11.09 4.55
N PRO A 73 -4.97 -11.68 5.19
CA PRO A 73 -3.90 -12.40 4.50
C PRO A 73 -4.42 -13.56 3.65
N ALA A 74 -5.50 -14.23 4.06
CA ALA A 74 -6.13 -15.30 3.26
C ALA A 74 -6.59 -14.80 1.88
N ARG A 75 -7.09 -13.56 1.80
CA ARG A 75 -7.50 -12.92 0.55
C ARG A 75 -6.44 -12.01 -0.07
N GLY A 76 -5.29 -11.85 0.59
CA GLY A 76 -4.21 -10.99 0.11
C GLY A 76 -4.54 -9.50 0.14
N TYR A 77 -5.46 -9.06 1.00
CA TYR A 77 -5.80 -7.64 1.10
C TYR A 77 -5.37 -7.01 2.43
N LEU A 78 -4.91 -5.76 2.35
CA LEU A 78 -4.67 -4.85 3.47
C LEU A 78 -5.32 -3.51 3.13
N THR A 79 -5.95 -2.86 4.10
CA THR A 79 -6.59 -1.55 3.90
C THR A 79 -6.31 -0.67 5.11
N ILE A 80 -5.94 0.58 4.84
CA ILE A 80 -5.84 1.65 5.84
C ILE A 80 -7.09 2.51 5.68
N ARG A 81 -7.93 2.55 6.71
CA ARG A 81 -9.15 3.35 6.70
C ARG A 81 -8.83 4.84 6.81
N GLU A 82 -9.73 5.63 6.24
CA GLU A 82 -9.76 7.06 6.49
C GLU A 82 -10.04 7.33 7.97
N ASN A 83 -9.45 8.40 8.49
CA ASN A 83 -9.67 8.88 9.84
C ASN A 83 -9.80 10.40 9.79
N LEU A 84 -11.05 10.86 9.68
CA LEU A 84 -11.34 12.28 9.52
C LEU A 84 -10.94 13.10 10.75
N ALA A 85 -10.98 12.50 11.94
CA ALA A 85 -10.63 13.16 13.20
C ALA A 85 -9.13 13.53 13.25
N SER A 86 -8.25 12.69 12.70
CA SER A 86 -6.82 13.00 12.56
C SER A 86 -6.47 13.75 11.27
N GLY A 87 -7.46 14.00 10.41
CA GLY A 87 -7.31 14.74 9.16
C GLY A 87 -7.04 13.88 7.92
N ARG A 88 -6.83 12.56 8.06
CA ARG A 88 -6.63 11.61 6.95
C ARG A 88 -7.96 11.28 6.27
N SER A 89 -8.28 11.97 5.18
CA SER A 89 -9.54 11.77 4.45
C SER A 89 -9.37 10.95 3.18
N PHE A 90 -8.57 9.89 3.21
CA PHE A 90 -8.48 8.92 2.12
C PHE A 90 -8.33 7.52 2.68
N ARG A 91 -8.62 6.53 1.83
CA ARG A 91 -8.39 5.12 2.11
C ARG A 91 -7.29 4.59 1.20
N LEU A 92 -6.30 3.91 1.77
CA LEU A 92 -5.30 3.14 1.02
C LEU A 92 -5.70 1.67 1.01
N SER A 93 -5.73 1.03 -0.15
CA SER A 93 -6.05 -0.38 -0.31
C SER A 93 -4.90 -1.07 -1.03
N ILE A 94 -4.47 -2.22 -0.52
CA ILE A 94 -3.39 -3.03 -1.07
C ILE A 94 -3.97 -4.41 -1.31
N LEU A 95 -3.81 -4.95 -2.50
CA LEU A 95 -4.32 -6.27 -2.88
C LEU A 95 -3.25 -7.03 -3.67
N GLN A 96 -2.77 -8.14 -3.13
CA GLN A 96 -1.84 -9.02 -3.82
C GLN A 96 -2.60 -10.14 -4.55
N MET A 97 -2.45 -10.17 -5.87
CA MET A 97 -3.07 -11.14 -6.78
C MET A 97 -2.00 -11.82 -7.64
N GLY A 98 -1.55 -13.00 -7.21
CA GLY A 98 -0.51 -13.75 -7.93
C GLY A 98 0.79 -12.95 -8.00
N LYS A 99 1.21 -12.53 -9.20
CA LYS A 99 2.44 -11.76 -9.39
C LYS A 99 2.22 -10.25 -9.42
N VAL A 100 1.01 -9.78 -9.11
CA VAL A 100 0.65 -8.37 -9.17
C VAL A 100 0.29 -7.85 -7.78
N LEU A 101 0.85 -6.69 -7.44
CA LEU A 101 0.44 -5.89 -6.29
C LEU A 101 -0.40 -4.72 -6.79
N ARG A 102 -1.66 -4.68 -6.39
CA ARG A 102 -2.56 -3.56 -6.65
C ARG A 102 -2.54 -2.61 -5.46
N VAL A 103 -2.32 -1.33 -5.71
CA VAL A 103 -2.31 -0.30 -4.67
C VAL A 103 -3.26 0.81 -5.09
N GLY A 104 -4.35 0.94 -4.34
CA GLY A 104 -5.44 1.87 -4.60
C GLY A 104 -5.50 2.99 -3.57
N VAL A 105 -5.51 4.24 -4.02
CA VAL A 105 -5.83 5.41 -3.21
C VAL A 105 -7.25 5.84 -3.54
N ARG A 106 -8.14 5.80 -2.55
CA ARG A 106 -9.53 6.23 -2.69
C ARG A 106 -9.75 7.54 -1.95
N VAL A 107 -10.21 8.54 -2.69
CA VAL A 107 -10.52 9.87 -2.16
C VAL A 107 -12.04 10.12 -2.13
N PRO A 108 -12.57 10.78 -1.10
CA PRO A 108 -13.98 11.06 -0.96
C PRO A 108 -14.45 12.09 -1.97
N LYS A 109 -15.76 12.08 -2.25
CA LYS A 109 -16.41 12.98 -3.21
C LYS A 109 -16.09 14.45 -2.96
N THR A 110 -16.02 14.87 -1.69
CA THR A 110 -15.76 16.27 -1.31
C THR A 110 -14.42 16.79 -1.85
N LEU A 111 -13.40 15.93 -1.86
CA LEU A 111 -12.08 16.24 -2.43
C LEU A 111 -12.01 15.95 -3.92
N ALA A 112 -12.80 14.98 -4.39
CA ALA A 112 -12.92 14.70 -5.81
C ALA A 112 -13.55 15.86 -6.60
N LEU A 113 -14.34 16.75 -5.98
CA LEU A 113 -14.90 17.94 -6.65
C LEU A 113 -13.85 19.05 -6.88
N MET A 114 -12.73 19.04 -6.15
CA MET A 114 -11.55 19.92 -6.38
C MET A 114 -10.63 19.34 -7.49
N GLN A 115 -11.27 18.77 -8.50
CA GLN A 115 -10.91 17.56 -9.23
C GLN A 115 -9.59 17.59 -10.00
N SER A 116 -9.14 18.75 -10.45
CA SER A 116 -7.98 18.84 -11.36
C SER A 116 -6.64 18.72 -10.63
N GLN A 117 -6.47 19.38 -9.49
CA GLN A 117 -5.16 19.45 -8.82
C GLN A 117 -4.86 18.22 -7.96
N VAL A 118 -5.85 17.75 -7.18
CA VAL A 118 -5.70 16.56 -6.34
C VAL A 118 -5.48 15.32 -7.20
N GLY A 119 -6.30 15.16 -8.25
CA GLY A 119 -6.16 14.05 -9.19
C GLY A 119 -4.83 14.08 -9.92
N ALA A 120 -4.39 15.25 -10.42
CA ALA A 120 -3.10 15.37 -11.10
C ALA A 120 -1.92 15.00 -10.19
N ARG A 121 -1.90 15.50 -8.93
CA ARG A 121 -0.82 15.21 -7.97
C ARG A 121 -0.75 13.74 -7.58
N ILE A 122 -1.89 13.12 -7.29
CA ILE A 122 -1.95 11.69 -6.94
C ILE A 122 -1.55 10.84 -8.16
N SER A 123 -2.07 11.13 -9.35
CA SER A 123 -1.70 10.40 -10.57
C SER A 123 -0.23 10.59 -10.96
N SER A 124 0.39 11.72 -10.61
CA SER A 124 1.82 11.97 -10.87
C SER A 124 2.78 11.29 -9.88
N THR A 125 2.29 10.47 -8.93
CA THR A 125 3.16 9.78 -7.95
C THR A 125 4.26 8.98 -8.64
N PHE A 126 3.93 8.29 -9.73
CA PHE A 126 4.89 7.57 -10.55
C PHE A 126 4.84 8.12 -11.99
N PRO A 127 5.73 9.04 -12.38
CA PRO A 127 5.69 9.69 -13.69
C PRO A 127 5.68 8.70 -14.87
N GLY A 128 6.32 7.54 -14.72
CA GLY A 128 6.35 6.48 -15.73
C GLY A 128 5.19 5.48 -15.68
N GLN A 129 4.30 5.58 -14.69
CA GLN A 129 3.21 4.63 -14.49
C GLN A 129 1.94 5.33 -14.00
N GLN A 130 1.01 5.54 -14.92
CA GLN A 130 -0.27 6.17 -14.63
C GLN A 130 -1.23 5.18 -13.94
N PRO A 131 -1.98 5.63 -12.92
CA PRO A 131 -3.03 4.80 -12.33
C PRO A 131 -4.19 4.60 -13.29
N ILE A 132 -4.92 3.52 -13.07
CA ILE A 132 -6.30 3.41 -13.55
C ILE A 132 -7.15 4.30 -12.64
N GLN A 133 -7.73 5.35 -13.21
CA GLN A 133 -8.65 6.23 -12.50
C GLN A 133 -10.10 5.77 -12.71
N MET A 134 -10.82 5.57 -11.61
CA MET A 134 -12.22 5.15 -11.63
C MET A 134 -13.07 6.04 -10.73
N GLN A 135 -14.12 6.62 -11.31
CA GLN A 135 -15.17 7.30 -10.56
C GLN A 135 -16.16 6.26 -10.02
N MET A 136 -16.31 6.19 -8.70
CA MET A 136 -17.25 5.29 -8.04
C MET A 136 -18.66 5.87 -8.08
N SER A 137 -19.67 4.99 -8.02
CA SER A 137 -21.09 5.39 -7.93
C SER A 137 -21.40 6.23 -6.68
N THR A 138 -20.60 6.09 -5.62
CA THR A 138 -20.65 6.89 -4.39
C THR A 138 -20.11 8.32 -4.56
N GLY A 139 -19.52 8.64 -5.71
CA GLY A 139 -18.86 9.92 -5.96
C GLY A 139 -17.39 9.95 -5.51
N GLU A 140 -16.88 8.89 -4.90
CA GLU A 140 -15.46 8.72 -4.61
C GLU A 140 -14.65 8.52 -5.90
N VAL A 141 -13.37 8.89 -5.89
CA VAL A 141 -12.44 8.56 -6.98
C VAL A 141 -11.40 7.57 -6.46
N LEU A 142 -11.16 6.52 -7.24
CA LEU A 142 -10.12 5.53 -7.00
C LEU A 142 -9.00 5.72 -8.02
N PHE A 143 -7.78 5.87 -7.53
CA PHE A 143 -6.54 5.82 -8.32
C PHE A 143 -5.85 4.49 -8.00
N ASP A 144 -5.76 3.59 -8.98
CA ASP A 144 -5.30 2.22 -8.78
C ASP A 144 -4.07 1.90 -9.63
N TRP A 145 -2.97 1.54 -8.97
CA TRP A 145 -1.72 1.11 -9.61
C TRP A 145 -1.57 -0.40 -9.54
N ASN A 146 -1.04 -0.99 -10.61
CA ASN A 146 -0.72 -2.42 -10.68
C ASN A 146 0.79 -2.57 -10.85
N PHE A 147 1.48 -3.10 -9.84
CA PHE A 147 2.92 -3.35 -9.90
C PHE A 147 3.20 -4.84 -10.10
N ASP A 148 4.05 -5.17 -11.06
CA ASP A 148 4.54 -6.53 -11.24
C ASP A 148 5.60 -6.85 -10.18
N VAL A 149 5.30 -7.85 -9.36
CA VAL A 149 6.10 -8.31 -8.22
C VAL A 149 6.22 -9.84 -8.25
N PRO A 150 6.87 -10.43 -9.28
CA PRO A 150 6.88 -11.87 -9.51
C PRO A 150 7.45 -12.69 -8.36
N ASP A 151 8.39 -12.10 -7.60
CA ASP A 151 9.16 -12.74 -6.53
C ASP A 151 8.95 -12.03 -5.19
N LEU A 152 7.75 -11.48 -4.96
CA LEU A 152 7.43 -10.65 -3.78
C LEU A 152 7.85 -11.28 -2.45
N TYR A 153 7.74 -12.60 -2.33
CA TYR A 153 8.04 -13.34 -1.09
C TYR A 153 9.40 -14.05 -1.12
N ASP A 154 10.06 -14.10 -2.28
CA ASP A 154 11.31 -14.83 -2.48
C ASP A 154 12.53 -13.88 -2.59
N SER A 155 12.28 -12.60 -2.83
CA SER A 155 13.29 -11.55 -3.02
C SER A 155 13.08 -10.40 -2.05
N ALA A 156 14.04 -10.19 -1.14
CA ALA A 156 14.04 -9.06 -0.22
C ALA A 156 13.98 -7.71 -0.97
N LEU A 157 14.73 -7.58 -2.07
CA LEU A 157 14.72 -6.37 -2.91
C LEU A 157 13.33 -6.10 -3.50
N THR A 158 12.65 -7.15 -3.98
CA THR A 158 11.29 -7.02 -4.54
C THR A 158 10.30 -6.63 -3.45
N MET A 159 10.43 -7.21 -2.25
CA MET A 159 9.61 -6.87 -1.10
C MET A 159 9.83 -5.41 -0.65
N GLU A 160 11.08 -4.97 -0.51
CA GLU A 160 11.44 -3.59 -0.16
C GLU A 160 10.93 -2.59 -1.21
N THR A 161 11.07 -2.92 -2.50
CA THR A 161 10.55 -2.10 -3.59
C THR A 161 9.03 -1.95 -3.50
N ALA A 162 8.31 -3.05 -3.24
CA ALA A 162 6.87 -3.04 -3.06
C ALA A 162 6.44 -2.20 -1.83
N ILE A 163 7.16 -2.33 -0.71
CA ILE A 163 6.93 -1.52 0.49
C ILE A 163 7.15 -0.04 0.18
N TYR A 164 8.24 0.30 -0.50
CA TYR A 164 8.51 1.68 -0.93
C TYR A 164 7.42 2.23 -1.85
N GLN A 165 6.93 1.44 -2.81
CA GLN A 165 5.85 1.85 -3.71
C GLN A 165 4.57 2.20 -2.94
N VAL A 166 4.19 1.34 -1.98
CA VAL A 166 3.06 1.57 -1.09
C VAL A 166 3.29 2.81 -0.22
N GLY A 167 4.47 2.95 0.36
CA GLY A 167 4.90 4.10 1.15
C GLY A 167 4.78 5.41 0.39
N HIS A 168 5.33 5.45 -0.81
CA HIS A 168 5.34 6.64 -1.65
C HIS A 168 3.93 7.09 -2.06
N LEU A 169 3.05 6.14 -2.40
CA LEU A 169 1.63 6.43 -2.68
C LEU A 169 0.91 6.99 -1.45
N PHE A 170 1.14 6.39 -0.29
CA PHE A 170 0.56 6.87 0.96
C PHE A 170 1.01 8.30 1.27
N GLU A 171 2.32 8.57 1.22
CA GLU A 171 2.90 9.88 1.49
C GLU A 171 2.38 10.95 0.53
N ASN A 172 2.39 10.69 -0.77
CA ASN A 172 1.91 11.66 -1.75
C ASN A 172 0.40 11.93 -1.62
N ALA A 173 -0.40 10.89 -1.34
CA ALA A 173 -1.82 11.07 -1.05
C ALA A 173 -2.04 11.93 0.20
N LEU A 174 -1.26 11.67 1.26
CA LEU A 174 -1.34 12.41 2.52
C LEU A 174 -0.99 13.89 2.34
N GLN A 175 0.13 14.20 1.67
CA GLN A 175 0.55 15.56 1.36
C GLN A 175 -0.49 16.30 0.50
N THR A 176 -0.94 15.65 -0.57
CA THR A 176 -1.93 16.25 -1.48
C THR A 176 -3.21 16.66 -0.74
N ILE A 177 -3.66 15.85 0.22
CA ILE A 177 -4.93 16.04 0.90
C ILE A 177 -4.83 17.02 2.07
N LEU A 178 -3.72 17.02 2.80
CA LEU A 178 -3.55 17.87 3.97
C LEU A 178 -3.20 19.32 3.60
N THR A 179 -2.40 19.55 2.56
CA THR A 179 -2.07 20.91 2.10
C THR A 179 -3.32 21.69 1.70
N GLN A 180 -4.34 21.02 1.14
CA GLN A 180 -5.60 21.67 0.73
C GLN A 180 -6.49 22.12 1.91
N LYS A 181 -6.21 21.70 3.16
CA LYS A 181 -6.96 22.16 4.34
C LYS A 181 -6.40 23.45 4.95
N GLN A 182 -5.21 23.88 4.53
CA GLN A 182 -4.51 25.03 5.11
C GLN A 182 -4.69 26.33 4.30
N ASP A 183 -5.26 26.22 3.10
CA ASP A 183 -5.70 27.34 2.25
C ASP A 183 -7.20 27.63 2.45
#